data_AF-A0A925W9T5-F1
#
_entry.id   AF-A0A925W9T5-F1
#
_cell.length_a   1.000
_cell.length_b   1.000
_cell.length_c   1.000
_cell.angle_alpha   90.00
_cell.angle_beta   90.00
_cell.angle_gamma   90.00
#
_symmetry.space_group_name_H-M   'P 1'
#
loop_
_entity.id
_entity.type
_entity.pdbx_description
1 polymer ?
#
loop_
_entity_poly.entity_id
_entity_poly.type
_entity_poly.pdbx_seq_one_letter_code
_entity_poly.pdbx_strand_id
1 'polypeptide(L)'
;GVDAGRYGPPAPPSTDRDTRHAGHHHAPDGTTAETVAQPVKIDNDLYVRDYSRCIMCYKCVNACGTDAQFTFAISAAGRGFDARIATEYDAELPDSACVYCGNCIGVCPTGALKSVREHELRQDGDWHPEQETVTTTICSFCGVGCNLELHVQQGSIVNVTSPADHSVTHGHLCIKGRFGFQHVQNLPPSS
;
A
#
# COMPACT_ATOMS: atom_id res chain seq x y z
N GLY A 1 1.00 8.57 -27.68
CA GLY A 1 1.16 8.85 -26.24
C GLY A 1 0.53 10.18 -25.92
N VAL A 2 0.03 10.37 -24.71
CA VAL A 2 -0.44 11.69 -24.24
C VAL A 2 0.80 12.53 -23.91
N ASP A 3 0.90 13.73 -24.46
CA ASP A 3 1.94 14.69 -24.10
C ASP A 3 1.59 15.31 -22.74
N ALA A 4 2.26 14.86 -21.69
CA ALA A 4 2.10 15.37 -20.33
C ALA A 4 2.63 16.81 -20.18
N GLY A 5 3.57 17.24 -21.04
CA GLY A 5 4.20 18.56 -20.99
C GLY A 5 3.31 19.70 -21.46
N ARG A 6 2.18 19.40 -22.15
CA ARG A 6 1.25 20.41 -22.68
C ARG A 6 0.62 21.31 -21.63
N TYR A 7 0.68 20.92 -20.36
CA TYR A 7 0.08 21.63 -19.23
C TYR A 7 1.08 22.41 -18.38
N GLY A 8 2.35 22.48 -18.81
CA GLY A 8 3.42 23.09 -18.03
C GLY A 8 4.05 22.13 -17.02
N PRO A 9 5.01 22.60 -16.21
CA PRO A 9 5.67 21.79 -15.20
C PRO A 9 4.69 21.37 -14.09
N PRO A 10 4.86 20.19 -13.47
CA PRO A 10 4.03 19.77 -12.34
C PRO A 10 4.21 20.71 -11.14
N ALA A 11 3.12 20.99 -10.44
CA ALA A 11 3.12 21.69 -9.17
C ALA A 11 3.97 20.91 -8.12
N PRO A 12 4.63 21.60 -7.18
CA PRO A 12 5.38 20.95 -6.11
C PRO A 12 4.44 20.09 -5.24
N PRO A 13 4.97 19.06 -4.55
CA PRO A 13 4.16 18.23 -3.66
C PRO A 13 3.46 19.07 -2.58
N SER A 14 2.16 18.85 -2.41
CA SER A 14 1.37 19.51 -1.35
C SER A 14 1.57 18.79 -0.02
N THR A 15 1.76 19.57 1.05
CA THR A 15 1.89 19.07 2.43
C THR A 15 0.57 19.14 3.21
N ASP A 16 -0.46 19.77 2.65
CA ASP A 16 -1.72 20.09 3.31
C ASP A 16 -2.92 19.36 2.69
N ARG A 17 -2.72 18.59 1.60
CA ARG A 17 -3.76 17.89 0.82
C ARG A 17 -4.75 17.10 1.68
N ASP A 18 -4.25 16.55 2.76
CA ASP A 18 -4.98 15.74 3.73
C ASP A 18 -5.97 16.51 4.61
N THR A 19 -5.75 17.81 4.77
CA THR A 19 -6.65 18.70 5.51
C THR A 19 -7.67 19.39 4.59
N ARG A 20 -7.53 19.24 3.26
CA ARG A 20 -8.43 19.87 2.30
C ARG A 20 -9.79 19.17 2.30
N HIS A 21 -10.83 19.99 2.45
CA HIS A 21 -12.22 19.56 2.42
C HIS A 21 -12.81 19.69 1.01
N ALA A 22 -13.91 18.98 0.74
CA ALA A 22 -14.59 19.10 -0.54
C ALA A 22 -15.02 20.55 -0.81
N GLY A 23 -14.65 21.08 -1.99
CA GLY A 23 -14.87 22.48 -2.36
C GLY A 23 -13.70 23.41 -2.02
N HIS A 24 -12.62 22.90 -1.41
CA HIS A 24 -11.36 23.63 -1.37
C HIS A 24 -10.84 23.77 -2.81
N HIS A 25 -10.78 25.01 -3.27
CA HIS A 25 -10.30 25.36 -4.60
C HIS A 25 -9.40 26.58 -4.46
N HIS A 26 -8.12 26.44 -4.81
CA HIS A 26 -7.28 27.59 -5.07
C HIS A 26 -7.44 28.01 -6.53
N ALA A 27 -7.36 29.32 -6.77
CA ALA A 27 -7.32 29.82 -8.14
C ALA A 27 -6.00 29.36 -8.78
N PRO A 28 -6.03 28.71 -9.96
CA PRO A 28 -4.79 28.34 -10.64
C PRO A 28 -4.07 29.61 -11.09
N ASP A 29 -2.76 29.67 -10.84
CA ASP A 29 -1.90 30.78 -11.29
C ASP A 29 -1.53 30.66 -12.78
N GLY A 30 -1.82 29.51 -13.40
CA GLY A 30 -1.51 29.21 -14.80
C GLY A 30 -0.04 28.87 -15.06
N THR A 31 0.79 28.71 -14.03
CA THR A 31 2.24 28.47 -14.15
C THR A 31 2.62 26.99 -14.02
N THR A 32 1.82 26.22 -13.29
CA THR A 32 2.03 24.79 -13.05
C THR A 32 0.80 23.95 -13.34
N ALA A 33 1.01 22.69 -13.70
CA ALA A 33 -0.03 21.67 -13.78
C ALA A 33 -0.31 21.10 -12.37
N GLU A 34 -1.59 21.07 -11.98
CA GLU A 34 -2.01 20.42 -10.73
C GLU A 34 -1.61 18.95 -10.70
N THR A 35 -1.24 18.45 -9.51
CA THR A 35 -0.86 17.06 -9.31
C THR A 35 -1.42 16.49 -8.01
N VAL A 36 -1.34 15.18 -7.86
CA VAL A 36 -1.64 14.48 -6.61
C VAL A 36 -0.38 14.22 -5.76
N ALA A 37 0.74 14.84 -6.13
CA ALA A 37 2.01 14.63 -5.44
C ALA A 37 1.92 15.16 -4.01
N GLN A 38 2.36 14.33 -3.08
CA GLN A 38 2.39 14.62 -1.65
C GLN A 38 3.48 13.77 -0.98
N PRO A 39 3.96 14.13 0.21
CA PRO A 39 4.86 13.29 0.98
C PRO A 39 4.29 11.88 1.20
N VAL A 40 5.19 10.90 1.25
CA VAL A 40 4.87 9.52 1.65
C VAL A 40 4.51 9.50 3.13
N LYS A 41 3.44 8.80 3.50
CA LYS A 41 3.06 8.60 4.90
C LYS A 41 3.55 7.25 5.40
N ILE A 42 4.25 7.25 6.53
CA ILE A 42 4.78 6.07 7.22
C ILE A 42 4.41 6.23 8.71
N ASP A 43 3.25 5.70 9.09
CA ASP A 43 2.70 5.89 10.45
C ASP A 43 3.09 4.73 11.39
N ASN A 44 3.70 3.67 10.87
CA ASN A 44 4.08 2.46 11.60
C ASN A 44 5.08 1.62 10.78
N ASP A 45 5.58 0.53 11.37
CA ASP A 45 6.64 -0.32 10.81
C ASP A 45 6.15 -1.33 9.74
N LEU A 46 4.87 -1.30 9.37
CA LEU A 46 4.26 -2.29 8.46
C LEU A 46 3.74 -1.67 7.16
N TYR A 47 3.23 -0.43 7.18
CA TYR A 47 2.51 0.19 6.06
C TYR A 47 3.19 1.44 5.54
N VAL A 48 3.23 1.55 4.22
CA VAL A 48 3.57 2.79 3.52
C VAL A 48 2.42 3.22 2.63
N ARG A 49 2.03 4.49 2.77
CA ARG A 49 0.98 5.14 1.96
C ARG A 49 1.60 6.22 1.08
N ASP A 50 1.81 5.88 -0.17
CA ASP A 50 2.36 6.74 -1.22
C ASP A 50 1.27 7.09 -2.23
N TYR A 51 0.40 8.02 -1.84
CA TYR A 51 -0.78 8.38 -2.64
C TYR A 51 -0.46 9.16 -3.91
N SER A 52 0.79 9.61 -4.09
CA SER A 52 1.25 10.16 -5.36
C SER A 52 1.14 9.15 -6.52
N ARG A 53 1.18 7.85 -6.19
CA ARG A 53 1.03 6.73 -7.13
C ARG A 53 -0.39 6.18 -7.20
N CYS A 54 -1.33 6.75 -6.44
CA CYS A 54 -2.70 6.24 -6.40
C CYS A 54 -3.46 6.65 -7.66
N ILE A 55 -4.08 5.67 -8.32
CA ILE A 55 -4.94 5.89 -9.50
C ILE A 55 -6.43 5.90 -9.14
N MET A 56 -6.77 5.98 -7.85
CA MET A 56 -8.15 5.98 -7.33
C MET A 56 -9.02 4.84 -7.90
N CYS A 57 -8.46 3.62 -7.97
CA CYS A 57 -9.19 2.44 -8.47
C CYS A 57 -10.11 1.77 -7.44
N TYR A 58 -10.12 2.24 -6.19
CA TYR A 58 -10.93 1.76 -5.06
C TYR A 58 -10.77 0.31 -4.62
N LYS A 59 -9.89 -0.50 -5.24
CA LYS A 59 -9.62 -1.89 -4.83
C LYS A 59 -9.27 -2.01 -3.34
N CYS A 60 -8.45 -1.08 -2.82
CA CYS A 60 -8.07 -1.07 -1.41
C CYS A 60 -9.26 -0.78 -0.47
N VAL A 61 -10.19 0.08 -0.88
CA VAL A 61 -11.40 0.40 -0.12
C VAL A 61 -12.30 -0.83 -0.06
N ASN A 62 -12.53 -1.50 -1.19
CA ASN A 62 -13.35 -2.71 -1.23
C ASN A 62 -12.73 -3.85 -0.39
N ALA A 63 -11.42 -4.08 -0.50
CA ALA A 63 -10.71 -5.06 0.32
C ALA A 63 -10.78 -4.74 1.83
N CYS A 64 -10.72 -3.46 2.21
CA CYS A 64 -10.89 -3.04 3.60
C CYS A 64 -12.34 -3.21 4.09
N GLY A 65 -13.31 -3.05 3.19
CA GLY A 65 -14.73 -3.22 3.42
C GLY A 65 -15.24 -4.60 3.01
N THR A 66 -16.13 -4.61 2.03
CA THR A 66 -17.01 -5.73 1.67
C THR A 66 -16.32 -6.98 1.14
N ASP A 67 -15.12 -6.85 0.61
CA ASP A 67 -14.51 -7.94 -0.16
C ASP A 67 -13.63 -8.84 0.73
N ALA A 68 -13.14 -8.34 1.88
CA ALA A 68 -12.29 -9.13 2.75
C ALA A 68 -12.48 -8.87 4.25
N GLN A 69 -12.19 -7.65 4.71
CA GLN A 69 -11.94 -7.42 6.13
C GLN A 69 -13.16 -6.93 6.92
N PHE A 70 -14.14 -6.31 6.24
CA PHE A 70 -15.32 -5.68 6.86
C PHE A 70 -14.99 -4.67 7.97
N THR A 71 -13.82 -4.02 7.92
CA THR A 71 -13.38 -3.05 8.92
C THR A 71 -13.65 -1.61 8.50
N PHE A 72 -13.74 -1.35 7.19
CA PHE A 72 -14.07 -0.04 6.62
C PHE A 72 -13.18 1.12 7.11
N ALA A 73 -11.92 0.81 7.47
CA ALA A 73 -10.96 1.77 8.02
C ALA A 73 -10.42 2.79 7.01
N ILE A 74 -10.66 2.57 5.71
CA ILE A 74 -10.27 3.53 4.67
C ILE A 74 -11.40 3.71 3.67
N SER A 75 -11.54 4.95 3.16
CA SER A 75 -12.52 5.33 2.16
C SER A 75 -11.96 6.43 1.25
N ALA A 76 -12.73 6.80 0.22
CA ALA A 76 -12.41 7.92 -0.64
C ALA A 76 -12.80 9.25 0.02
N ALA A 77 -11.90 10.22 0.00
CA ALA A 77 -12.13 11.58 0.47
C ALA A 77 -11.67 12.61 -0.58
N GLY A 78 -12.22 13.83 -0.51
CA GLY A 78 -11.90 14.90 -1.46
C GLY A 78 -12.51 14.71 -2.86
N ARG A 79 -12.15 15.61 -3.79
CA ARG A 79 -12.59 15.60 -5.20
C ARG A 79 -11.49 16.19 -6.10
N GLY A 80 -11.52 15.87 -7.39
CA GLY A 80 -10.52 16.38 -8.34
C GLY A 80 -9.10 15.98 -7.94
N PHE A 81 -8.15 16.92 -7.98
CA PHE A 81 -6.77 16.68 -7.55
C PHE A 81 -6.62 16.46 -6.04
N ASP A 82 -7.62 16.78 -5.23
CA ASP A 82 -7.62 16.48 -3.78
C ASP A 82 -8.20 15.10 -3.44
N ALA A 83 -8.67 14.34 -4.45
CA ALA A 83 -9.24 13.01 -4.26
C ALA A 83 -8.18 12.00 -3.78
N ARG A 84 -8.40 11.39 -2.62
CA ARG A 84 -7.43 10.52 -1.95
C ARG A 84 -8.12 9.40 -1.18
N ILE A 85 -7.33 8.41 -0.77
CA ILE A 85 -7.77 7.41 0.20
C ILE A 85 -7.44 7.94 1.59
N ALA A 86 -8.42 7.97 2.48
CA ALA A 86 -8.25 8.47 3.84
C ALA A 86 -8.87 7.51 4.85
N THR A 87 -8.33 7.52 6.04
CA THR A 87 -8.94 6.97 7.26
C THR A 87 -10.06 7.90 7.76
N GLU A 88 -10.81 7.47 8.77
CA GLU A 88 -11.73 8.36 9.46
C GLU A 88 -11.00 9.60 10.00
N TYR A 89 -11.56 10.78 9.70
CA TYR A 89 -10.99 12.09 10.08
C TYR A 89 -9.51 12.32 9.65
N ASP A 90 -9.01 11.55 8.67
CA ASP A 90 -7.58 11.48 8.29
C ASP A 90 -6.64 11.17 9.46
N ALA A 91 -7.11 10.38 10.44
CA ALA A 91 -6.27 9.88 11.52
C ALA A 91 -5.09 9.03 10.98
N GLU A 92 -4.00 8.97 11.73
CA GLU A 92 -2.94 8.01 11.44
C GLU A 92 -3.48 6.56 11.55
N LEU A 93 -2.87 5.61 10.84
CA LEU A 93 -3.32 4.22 10.89
C LEU A 93 -3.43 3.65 12.32
N PRO A 94 -2.50 3.93 13.27
CA PRO A 94 -2.62 3.50 14.67
C PRO A 94 -3.81 4.03 15.43
N ASP A 95 -4.30 5.21 15.05
CA ASP A 95 -5.42 5.86 15.70
C ASP A 95 -6.75 5.63 14.94
N SER A 96 -6.73 4.76 13.94
CA SER A 96 -7.89 4.43 13.10
C SER A 96 -8.47 3.04 13.41
N ALA A 97 -9.58 2.69 12.75
CA ALA A 97 -10.17 1.36 12.76
C ALA A 97 -9.33 0.29 12.02
N CYS A 98 -8.11 0.61 11.57
CA CYS A 98 -7.26 -0.33 10.84
C CYS A 98 -6.79 -1.47 11.74
N VAL A 99 -7.07 -2.72 11.33
CA VAL A 99 -6.62 -3.94 12.02
C VAL A 99 -5.31 -4.52 11.45
N TYR A 100 -4.65 -3.77 10.57
CA TYR A 100 -3.36 -4.14 9.99
C TYR A 100 -3.33 -5.48 9.22
N CYS A 101 -4.42 -5.90 8.58
CA CYS A 101 -4.46 -7.14 7.79
C CYS A 101 -3.63 -7.13 6.50
N GLY A 102 -3.41 -5.96 5.88
CA GLY A 102 -2.59 -5.79 4.69
C GLY A 102 -3.26 -6.22 3.39
N ASN A 103 -4.56 -6.54 3.42
CA ASN A 103 -5.30 -6.91 2.20
C ASN A 103 -5.40 -5.73 1.22
N CYS A 104 -5.40 -4.49 1.72
CA CYS A 104 -5.32 -3.29 0.87
C CYS A 104 -3.99 -3.18 0.10
N ILE A 105 -2.88 -3.64 0.69
CA ILE A 105 -1.57 -3.74 0.01
C ILE A 105 -1.63 -4.82 -1.06
N GLY A 106 -2.14 -6.01 -0.72
CA GLY A 106 -2.21 -7.15 -1.65
C GLY A 106 -3.01 -6.89 -2.93
N VAL A 107 -3.94 -5.92 -2.92
CA VAL A 107 -4.75 -5.55 -4.09
C VAL A 107 -4.31 -4.25 -4.78
N CYS A 108 -3.31 -3.54 -4.25
CA CYS A 108 -2.88 -2.25 -4.78
C CYS A 108 -2.03 -2.43 -6.05
N PRO A 109 -2.52 -2.00 -7.24
CA PRO A 109 -1.82 -2.31 -8.49
C PRO A 109 -0.62 -1.39 -8.77
N THR A 110 -0.51 -0.25 -8.08
CA THR A 110 0.52 0.78 -8.37
C THR A 110 1.61 0.87 -7.32
N GLY A 111 1.47 0.12 -6.23
CA GLY A 111 2.31 0.28 -5.03
C GLY A 111 2.04 1.60 -4.30
N ALA A 112 0.85 2.20 -4.43
CA ALA A 112 0.45 3.33 -3.59
C ALA A 112 0.25 2.90 -2.12
N LEU A 113 -0.13 1.65 -1.91
CA LEU A 113 -0.07 0.96 -0.63
C LEU A 113 0.93 -0.18 -0.79
N LYS A 114 1.90 -0.27 0.11
CA LYS A 114 2.97 -1.28 0.11
C LYS A 114 3.46 -1.53 1.53
N SER A 115 4.19 -2.63 1.73
CA SER A 115 4.86 -2.87 3.00
C SER A 115 6.05 -1.92 3.17
N VAL A 116 6.47 -1.66 4.42
CA VAL A 116 7.72 -0.93 4.69
C VAL A 116 8.90 -1.62 4.03
N ARG A 117 8.98 -2.96 4.09
CA ARG A 117 10.05 -3.72 3.45
C ARG A 117 10.15 -3.50 1.94
N GLU A 118 9.02 -3.54 1.22
CA GLU A 118 9.01 -3.23 -0.21
C GLU A 118 9.41 -1.78 -0.46
N HIS A 119 8.96 -0.85 0.39
CA HIS A 119 9.30 0.56 0.25
C HIS A 119 10.81 0.82 0.36
N GLU A 120 11.46 0.28 1.39
CA GLU A 120 12.91 0.39 1.61
C GLU A 120 13.69 -0.15 0.41
N LEU A 121 13.38 -1.38 -0.03
CA LEU A 121 14.04 -1.99 -1.20
C LEU A 121 13.88 -1.12 -2.46
N ARG A 122 12.72 -0.48 -2.65
CA ARG A 122 12.51 0.44 -3.77
C ARG A 122 13.33 1.73 -3.64
N GLN A 123 13.53 2.23 -2.42
CA GLN A 123 14.37 3.41 -2.17
C GLN A 123 15.85 3.12 -2.42
N ASP A 124 16.30 1.94 -2.03
CA ASP A 124 17.68 1.48 -2.21
C ASP A 124 17.98 1.04 -3.65
N GLY A 125 16.94 0.91 -4.49
CA GLY A 125 17.07 0.43 -5.87
C GLY A 125 17.16 -1.09 -6.01
N ASP A 126 16.99 -1.80 -4.89
CA ASP A 126 17.11 -3.25 -4.75
C ASP A 126 15.76 -3.99 -4.85
N TRP A 127 14.70 -3.34 -5.34
CA TRP A 127 13.41 -4.00 -5.60
C TRP A 127 13.35 -4.54 -7.03
N HIS A 128 13.53 -5.85 -7.19
CA HIS A 128 13.60 -6.55 -8.48
C HIS A 128 12.56 -7.67 -8.58
N PRO A 129 11.27 -7.33 -8.76
CA PRO A 129 10.19 -8.31 -8.78
C PRO A 129 10.33 -9.34 -9.90
N GLU A 130 11.01 -8.99 -11.00
CA GLU A 130 11.32 -9.89 -12.10
C GLU A 130 12.37 -10.96 -11.76
N GLN A 131 13.09 -10.79 -10.65
CA GLN A 131 14.13 -11.71 -10.16
C GLN A 131 13.66 -12.54 -8.96
N GLU A 132 12.43 -12.33 -8.50
CA GLU A 132 11.87 -13.04 -7.36
C GLU A 132 11.60 -14.52 -7.68
N THR A 133 11.96 -15.39 -6.76
CA THR A 133 11.46 -16.78 -6.74
C THR A 133 10.26 -16.85 -5.81
N VAL A 134 9.12 -17.30 -6.33
CA VAL A 134 7.90 -17.47 -5.55
C VAL A 134 7.78 -18.92 -5.09
N THR A 135 7.67 -19.13 -3.78
CA THR A 135 7.46 -20.47 -3.18
C THR A 135 6.16 -20.50 -2.39
N THR A 136 5.26 -21.42 -2.75
CA THR A 136 4.02 -21.64 -1.99
C THR A 136 4.29 -22.52 -0.76
N THR A 137 3.82 -22.09 0.40
CA THR A 137 3.88 -22.84 1.66
C THR A 137 2.61 -22.63 2.47
N ILE A 138 2.50 -23.27 3.64
CA ILE A 138 1.37 -23.13 4.56
C ILE A 138 1.80 -22.26 5.75
N CYS A 139 0.97 -21.27 6.08
CA CYS A 139 1.14 -20.44 7.26
C CYS A 139 1.00 -21.25 8.55
N SER A 140 2.00 -21.14 9.44
CA SER A 140 2.05 -21.88 10.71
C SER A 140 1.54 -21.09 11.92
N PHE A 141 1.07 -19.86 11.73
CA PHE A 141 0.69 -18.98 12.85
C PHE A 141 -0.61 -19.36 13.57
N CYS A 142 -1.51 -20.10 12.91
CA CYS A 142 -2.75 -20.59 13.51
C CYS A 142 -3.29 -21.81 12.74
N GLY A 143 -4.38 -22.41 13.22
CA GLY A 143 -5.00 -23.60 12.61
C GLY A 143 -5.78 -23.38 11.31
N VAL A 144 -5.85 -22.15 10.78
CA VAL A 144 -6.55 -21.88 9.50
C VAL A 144 -5.80 -22.48 8.31
N GLY A 145 -4.46 -22.49 8.37
CA GLY A 145 -3.63 -23.08 7.31
C GLY A 145 -3.73 -22.32 5.98
N CYS A 146 -3.66 -20.99 6.00
CA CYS A 146 -3.64 -20.23 4.75
C CYS A 146 -2.38 -20.50 3.93
N ASN A 147 -2.52 -20.60 2.61
CA ASN A 147 -1.37 -20.67 1.71
C ASN A 147 -0.68 -19.31 1.65
N LEU A 148 0.65 -19.32 1.78
CA LEU A 148 1.51 -18.16 1.59
C LEU A 148 2.29 -18.37 0.29
N GLU A 149 2.38 -17.33 -0.52
CA GLU A 149 3.35 -17.21 -1.60
C GLU A 149 4.49 -16.33 -1.11
N LEU A 150 5.63 -16.96 -0.79
CA LEU A 150 6.81 -16.25 -0.33
C LEU A 150 7.59 -15.75 -1.54
N HIS A 151 7.74 -14.44 -1.66
CA HIS A 151 8.56 -13.80 -2.68
C HIS A 151 9.99 -13.67 -2.15
N VAL A 152 10.92 -14.40 -2.75
CA VAL A 152 12.32 -14.46 -2.30
C VAL A 152 13.23 -13.81 -3.33
N GLN A 153 14.05 -12.87 -2.87
CA GLN A 153 15.09 -12.21 -3.65
C GLN A 153 16.40 -12.29 -2.88
N GLN A 154 17.49 -12.69 -3.54
CA GLN A 154 18.84 -12.78 -2.93
C GLN A 154 18.86 -13.58 -1.60
N GLY A 155 18.09 -14.67 -1.55
CA GLY A 155 18.02 -15.54 -0.37
C GLY A 155 17.19 -14.98 0.80
N SER A 156 16.54 -13.81 0.63
CA SER A 156 15.65 -13.22 1.63
C SER A 156 14.21 -13.09 1.12
N ILE A 157 13.23 -13.40 1.95
CA ILE A 157 11.81 -13.10 1.74
C ILE A 157 11.64 -11.56 1.76
N VAL A 158 11.15 -11.00 0.66
CA VAL A 158 10.93 -9.56 0.49
C VAL A 158 9.45 -9.18 0.56
N ASN A 159 8.55 -10.12 0.25
CA ASN A 159 7.11 -9.92 0.27
C ASN A 159 6.37 -11.25 0.46
N VAL A 160 5.09 -11.18 0.86
CA VAL A 160 4.22 -12.36 0.99
C VAL A 160 2.85 -12.08 0.40
N THR A 161 2.45 -12.86 -0.60
CA THR A 161 1.09 -12.91 -1.16
C THR A 161 0.40 -14.22 -0.80
N SER A 162 -0.79 -14.43 -1.35
CA SER A 162 -1.52 -15.69 -1.26
C SER A 162 -2.26 -15.89 -2.58
N PRO A 163 -2.41 -17.15 -3.05
CA PRO A 163 -3.17 -17.43 -4.26
C PRO A 163 -4.62 -16.99 -4.09
N ALA A 164 -5.15 -16.26 -5.06
CA ALA A 164 -6.52 -15.74 -5.02
C ALA A 164 -7.59 -16.85 -5.12
N ASP A 165 -7.23 -17.99 -5.71
CA ASP A 165 -8.07 -19.17 -5.89
C ASP A 165 -7.97 -20.18 -4.71
N HIS A 166 -7.26 -19.83 -3.64
CA HIS A 166 -7.12 -20.69 -2.47
C HIS A 166 -8.48 -20.88 -1.76
N SER A 167 -8.87 -22.14 -1.54
CA SER A 167 -10.21 -22.53 -1.06
C SER A 167 -10.57 -22.06 0.36
N VAL A 168 -9.58 -21.73 1.18
CA VAL A 168 -9.81 -21.30 2.58
C VAL A 168 -9.88 -19.78 2.69
N THR A 169 -8.94 -19.08 2.06
CA THR A 169 -8.73 -17.64 2.30
C THR A 169 -8.86 -16.75 1.07
N HIS A 170 -8.97 -17.31 -0.12
CA HIS A 170 -9.16 -16.56 -1.38
C HIS A 170 -8.14 -15.42 -1.56
N GLY A 171 -6.88 -15.64 -1.22
CA GLY A 171 -5.81 -14.63 -1.31
C GLY A 171 -5.67 -13.68 -0.12
N HIS A 172 -6.62 -13.71 0.83
CA HIS A 172 -6.58 -12.86 2.01
C HIS A 172 -5.68 -13.42 3.09
N LEU A 173 -4.90 -12.53 3.71
CA LEU A 173 -4.07 -12.87 4.86
C LEU A 173 -4.40 -11.94 6.02
N CYS A 174 -4.18 -12.44 7.24
CA CYS A 174 -4.11 -11.58 8.41
C CYS A 174 -2.72 -10.95 8.53
N ILE A 175 -2.56 -10.05 9.50
CA ILE A 175 -1.27 -9.40 9.82
C ILE A 175 -0.11 -10.40 9.94
N LYS A 176 -0.34 -11.56 10.57
CA LYS A 176 0.70 -12.58 10.79
C LYS A 176 1.12 -13.25 9.48
N GLY A 177 0.17 -13.61 8.63
CA GLY A 177 0.46 -14.21 7.33
C GLY A 177 1.16 -13.24 6.39
N ARG A 178 0.77 -11.96 6.42
CA ARG A 178 1.30 -10.92 5.52
C ARG A 178 2.70 -10.44 5.92
N PHE A 179 2.94 -10.23 7.21
CA PHE A 179 4.15 -9.55 7.70
C PHE A 179 5.01 -10.40 8.64
N GLY A 180 4.49 -11.52 9.14
CA GLY A 180 5.19 -12.34 10.15
C GLY A 180 6.45 -13.06 9.65
N PHE A 181 6.74 -13.02 8.34
CA PHE A 181 7.92 -13.66 7.75
C PHE A 181 9.24 -13.12 8.31
N GLN A 182 9.28 -11.90 8.84
CA GLN A 182 10.47 -11.33 9.48
C GLN A 182 11.00 -12.24 10.60
N HIS A 183 10.12 -12.94 11.32
CA HIS A 183 10.51 -13.82 12.42
C HIS A 183 11.45 -14.96 11.98
N VAL A 184 11.28 -15.49 10.78
CA VAL A 184 12.11 -16.59 10.26
C VAL A 184 13.38 -16.10 9.55
N GLN A 185 13.54 -14.78 9.41
CA GLN A 185 14.69 -14.15 8.75
C GLN A 185 15.64 -13.44 9.72
N ASN A 186 15.32 -13.45 11.01
CA ASN A 186 16.19 -12.93 12.07
C ASN A 186 17.35 -13.90 12.34
N LEU A 187 18.17 -14.16 11.32
CA LEU A 187 19.44 -14.85 11.49
C LEU A 187 20.49 -13.84 11.99
N PRO A 188 21.38 -14.24 12.91
CA PRO A 188 22.55 -13.43 13.24
C PRO A 188 23.33 -13.11 11.96
N PRO A 189 24.01 -11.95 11.87
CA PRO A 189 24.93 -11.69 10.77
C PRO A 189 25.92 -12.86 10.68
N SER A 190 26.10 -13.39 9.48
CA SER A 190 27.10 -14.42 9.21
C SER A 190 28.47 -13.93 9.68
N SER A 191 29.07 -14.63 10.63
CA SER A 191 30.43 -14.43 11.13
C SER A 191 31.46 -14.42 10.02
#